data_AF-A0A2E6RLR5-F1
#
_entry.id   AF-A0A2E6RLR5-F1
#
_cell.length_a   1.000
_cell.length_b   1.000
_cell.length_c   1.000
_cell.angle_alpha   90.00
_cell.angle_beta   90.00
_cell.angle_gamma   90.00
#
_symmetry.space_group_name_H-M   'P 1'
#
loop_
_entity.id
_entity.type
_entity.pdbx_description
1 polymer ?
#
loop_
_entity_poly.entity_id
_entity_poly.type
_entity_poly.pdbx_seq_one_letter_code
_entity_poly.pdbx_strand_id
1 'polypeptide(L)'
;MIKKIFLILFVLFSCSNEISNQSNPENISLFVITEDITLGENRVVYTVLDKEGNNISENVNFKLKKIDDSKEMIIEDYELVDWPGNRSVFKSDLAFDSTGYWEIIGEYKKSNTKGVIEVKEISSTLNTGEKVSSIKTPSLENKKIIDLSTDIEPDLNLYSHSLDIALEKKLPIILSFSTPGLCVTAICAPQLNVLKEIRSNYQDKLIVIHVEIWENFKEIMNTGDFSVGNLNESVQLFGITSEPWTFLIDNNGFVENRYQGFVDYKELKKDLSKINVYDQ
;
A
#
# COMPACT_ATOMS: atom_id res chain seq x y z
N MET A 1 -13.95 -91.28 24.53
CA MET A 1 -13.58 -90.02 23.86
C MET A 1 -14.56 -88.94 24.28
N ILE A 2 -14.17 -88.04 25.19
CA ILE A 2 -14.93 -86.85 25.57
C ILE A 2 -13.98 -85.67 25.35
N LYS A 3 -14.21 -84.89 24.30
CA LYS A 3 -13.45 -83.66 24.02
C LYS A 3 -14.05 -82.52 24.84
N LYS A 4 -13.29 -82.01 25.81
CA LYS A 4 -13.59 -80.74 26.50
C LYS A 4 -13.30 -79.58 25.54
N ILE A 5 -14.29 -78.73 25.32
CA ILE A 5 -14.16 -77.44 24.62
C ILE A 5 -13.66 -76.42 25.64
N PHE A 6 -12.51 -75.81 25.36
CA PHE A 6 -11.95 -74.72 26.16
C PHE A 6 -12.38 -73.41 25.51
N LEU A 7 -13.24 -72.64 26.18
CA LEU A 7 -13.72 -71.34 25.73
C LEU A 7 -12.71 -70.28 26.19
N ILE A 8 -11.95 -69.70 25.26
CA ILE A 8 -11.00 -68.61 25.52
C ILE A 8 -11.79 -67.29 25.52
N LEU A 9 -11.85 -66.63 26.68
CA LEU A 9 -12.47 -65.34 26.89
C LEU A 9 -11.50 -64.22 26.46
N PHE A 10 -11.77 -63.55 25.35
CA PHE A 10 -11.02 -62.37 24.91
C PHE A 10 -11.51 -61.13 25.67
N VAL A 11 -10.66 -60.58 26.54
CA VAL A 11 -10.90 -59.28 27.20
C VAL A 11 -10.34 -58.18 26.30
N LEU A 12 -11.22 -57.38 25.71
CA LEU A 12 -10.83 -56.18 24.96
C LEU A 12 -10.56 -55.04 25.95
N PHE A 13 -9.29 -54.67 26.11
CA PHE A 13 -8.89 -53.41 26.74
C PHE A 13 -9.17 -52.27 25.77
N SER A 14 -10.17 -51.44 26.07
CA SER A 14 -10.40 -50.15 25.41
C SER A 14 -9.53 -49.10 26.08
N CYS A 15 -8.49 -48.64 25.39
CA CYS A 15 -7.79 -47.40 25.76
C CYS A 15 -8.62 -46.23 25.26
N SER A 16 -9.29 -45.51 26.16
CA SER A 16 -9.87 -44.20 25.87
C SER A 16 -8.74 -43.17 25.79
N ASN A 17 -8.30 -42.83 24.58
CA ASN A 17 -7.52 -41.62 24.36
C ASN A 17 -8.48 -40.44 24.45
N GLU A 18 -8.41 -39.68 25.54
CA GLU A 18 -8.91 -38.32 25.58
C GLU A 18 -8.09 -37.50 24.57
N ILE A 19 -8.67 -37.28 23.39
CA ILE A 19 -8.17 -36.29 22.44
C ILE A 19 -8.50 -34.94 23.07
N SER A 20 -7.53 -34.37 23.79
CA SER A 20 -7.54 -32.93 24.04
C SER A 20 -7.54 -32.24 22.67
N ASN A 21 -8.65 -31.61 22.30
CA ASN A 21 -8.72 -30.68 21.17
C ASN A 21 -7.85 -29.45 21.48
N GLN A 22 -6.53 -29.62 21.49
CA GLN A 22 -5.60 -28.52 21.35
C GLN A 22 -5.64 -28.14 19.86
N SER A 23 -6.42 -27.10 19.54
CA SER A 23 -6.34 -26.43 18.24
C SER A 23 -4.87 -26.12 17.93
N ASN A 24 -4.30 -26.73 16.88
CA ASN A 24 -2.94 -26.45 16.43
C ASN A 24 -2.77 -24.94 16.13
N PRO A 25 -1.60 -24.36 16.39
CA PRO A 25 -1.31 -23.00 15.94
C PRO A 25 -1.48 -22.90 14.42
N GLU A 26 -2.16 -21.85 13.97
CA GLU A 26 -2.31 -21.56 12.55
C GLU A 26 -1.01 -21.00 11.97
N ASN A 27 -0.64 -21.44 10.77
CA ASN A 27 0.49 -20.86 10.05
C ASN A 27 0.02 -19.59 9.36
N ILE A 28 0.54 -18.44 9.82
CA ILE A 28 0.18 -17.11 9.32
C ILE A 28 1.42 -16.29 9.01
N SER A 29 1.33 -15.39 8.03
CA SER A 29 2.42 -14.50 7.61
C SER A 29 1.94 -13.05 7.62
N LEU A 30 2.79 -12.12 8.07
CA LEU A 30 2.53 -10.68 8.01
C LEU A 30 3.47 -10.03 7.00
N PHE A 31 2.89 -9.28 6.07
CA PHE A 31 3.63 -8.50 5.08
C PHE A 31 3.35 -7.02 5.31
N VAL A 32 4.41 -6.23 5.46
CA VAL A 32 4.31 -4.76 5.43
C VAL A 32 4.44 -4.33 3.97
N ILE A 33 3.50 -3.50 3.52
CA ILE A 33 3.38 -3.00 2.14
C ILE A 33 4.07 -1.64 1.99
N THR A 34 4.03 -0.80 3.03
CA THR A 34 4.78 0.48 3.05
C THR A 34 6.26 0.21 3.34
N GLU A 35 7.15 0.75 2.52
CA GLU A 35 8.60 0.51 2.60
C GLU A 35 9.40 1.79 2.86
N ASP A 36 8.96 2.93 2.32
CA ASP A 36 9.63 4.22 2.53
C ASP A 36 9.11 4.88 3.81
N ILE A 37 9.62 4.39 4.95
CA ILE A 37 9.25 4.81 6.30
C ILE A 37 10.40 5.63 6.90
N THR A 38 10.08 6.78 7.48
CA THR A 38 11.05 7.70 8.09
C THR A 38 10.73 7.99 9.55
N LEU A 39 11.55 8.82 10.20
CA LEU A 39 11.23 9.35 11.54
C LEU A 39 9.93 10.17 11.53
N GLY A 40 9.20 10.15 12.65
CA GLY A 40 7.92 10.82 12.79
C GLY A 40 6.73 9.95 12.36
N GLU A 41 5.62 10.60 12.01
CA GLU A 41 4.36 9.95 11.63
C GLU A 41 4.43 9.37 10.21
N ASN A 42 4.01 8.11 10.06
CA ASN A 42 4.00 7.42 8.76
C ASN A 42 2.71 6.62 8.60
N ARG A 43 2.16 6.63 7.38
CA ARG A 43 1.08 5.72 6.98
C ARG A 43 1.63 4.32 6.69
N VAL A 44 1.40 3.38 7.59
CA VAL A 44 1.89 2.00 7.47
C VAL A 44 0.75 1.06 7.10
N VAL A 45 0.87 0.44 5.93
CA VAL A 45 -0.07 -0.55 5.41
C VAL A 45 0.54 -1.93 5.52
N TYR A 46 -0.23 -2.91 6.00
CA TYR A 46 0.21 -4.28 6.17
C TYR A 46 -0.94 -5.28 6.05
N THR A 47 -0.63 -6.53 5.76
CA THR A 47 -1.62 -7.60 5.62
C THR A 47 -1.18 -8.85 6.36
N VAL A 48 -2.15 -9.62 6.86
CA VAL A 48 -1.92 -10.95 7.43
C VAL A 48 -2.56 -11.98 6.52
N LEU A 49 -1.80 -13.01 6.15
CA LEU A 49 -2.24 -14.09 5.28
C LEU A 49 -2.18 -15.43 6.02
N ASP A 50 -3.15 -16.31 5.75
CA ASP A 50 -3.04 -17.72 6.10
C ASP A 50 -2.02 -18.45 5.20
N LYS A 51 -1.82 -19.75 5.44
CA LYS A 51 -0.90 -20.59 4.65
C LYS A 51 -1.36 -20.83 3.21
N GLU A 52 -2.64 -20.60 2.91
CA GLU A 52 -3.22 -20.66 1.57
C GLU A 52 -3.11 -19.32 0.83
N GLY A 53 -2.67 -18.25 1.50
CA GLY A 53 -2.54 -16.91 0.96
C GLY A 53 -3.82 -16.07 1.03
N ASN A 54 -4.84 -16.49 1.79
CA ASN A 54 -6.06 -15.71 2.00
C ASN A 54 -5.84 -14.63 3.06
N ASN A 55 -6.46 -13.47 2.88
CA ASN A 55 -6.42 -12.38 3.87
C ASN A 55 -7.13 -12.80 5.17
N ILE A 56 -6.45 -12.57 6.30
CA ILE A 56 -7.03 -12.60 7.64
C ILE A 56 -7.30 -11.16 8.06
N SER A 57 -8.57 -10.76 8.10
CA SER A 57 -9.00 -9.38 8.33
C SER A 57 -9.72 -9.15 9.66
N GLU A 58 -10.02 -10.22 10.41
CA GLU A 58 -10.78 -10.16 11.66
C GLU A 58 -10.01 -10.76 12.83
N ASN A 59 -10.24 -10.22 14.04
CA ASN A 59 -9.69 -10.72 15.30
C ASN A 59 -8.15 -10.83 15.32
N VAL A 60 -7.46 -9.93 14.61
CA VAL A 60 -6.01 -9.79 14.65
C VAL A 60 -5.67 -8.59 15.53
N ASN A 61 -4.79 -8.78 16.51
CA ASN A 61 -4.23 -7.67 17.29
C ASN A 61 -2.81 -7.37 16.82
N PHE A 62 -2.40 -6.11 16.90
CA PHE A 62 -1.08 -5.69 16.46
C PHE A 62 -0.28 -5.03 17.58
N LYS A 63 1.03 -5.30 17.57
CA LYS A 63 2.01 -4.61 18.39
C LYS A 63 3.16 -4.11 17.53
N LEU A 64 3.78 -3.03 17.95
CA LEU A 64 4.98 -2.46 17.38
C LEU A 64 6.14 -2.61 18.36
N LYS A 65 7.30 -2.97 17.83
CA LYS A 65 8.50 -3.16 18.64
C LYS A 65 9.75 -2.84 17.84
N LYS A 66 10.74 -2.18 18.44
CA LYS A 66 12.09 -2.08 17.87
C LYS A 66 12.83 -3.40 18.12
N ILE A 67 13.52 -3.96 17.12
CA ILE A 67 14.06 -5.33 17.18
C ILE A 67 14.97 -5.56 18.41
N ASP A 68 15.80 -4.57 18.75
CA ASP A 68 16.76 -4.65 19.86
C ASP A 68 16.22 -4.14 21.20
N ASP A 69 14.94 -3.74 21.26
CA ASP A 69 14.28 -3.33 22.50
C ASP A 69 13.55 -4.51 23.14
N SER A 70 13.21 -4.40 24.42
CA SER A 70 12.25 -5.27 25.10
C SER A 70 10.83 -4.70 25.11
N LYS A 71 10.68 -3.39 24.89
CA LYS A 71 9.41 -2.69 24.93
C LYS A 71 8.55 -3.01 23.71
N GLU A 72 7.35 -3.52 23.95
CA GLU A 72 6.28 -3.67 22.97
C GLU A 72 5.24 -2.57 23.18
N MET A 73 4.73 -2.01 22.08
CA MET A 73 3.65 -1.02 22.08
C MET A 73 2.45 -1.62 21.36
N ILE A 74 1.26 -1.53 21.95
CA ILE A 74 0.04 -1.97 21.28
C ILE A 74 -0.32 -0.95 20.21
N ILE A 75 -0.69 -1.42 19.01
CA ILE A 75 -1.28 -0.58 17.98
C ILE A 75 -2.79 -0.58 18.23
N GLU A 76 -3.29 0.43 18.92
CA GLU A 76 -4.71 0.54 19.31
C GLU A 76 -5.59 0.97 18.13
N ASP A 77 -5.09 1.89 17.30
CA ASP A 77 -5.82 2.47 16.19
C ASP A 77 -5.29 1.95 14.86
N TYR A 78 -6.08 1.07 14.23
CA TYR A 78 -5.87 0.63 12.86
C TYR A 78 -7.21 0.50 12.14
N GLU A 79 -7.20 0.81 10.84
CA GLU A 79 -8.36 0.73 9.97
C GLU A 79 -8.21 -0.49 9.05
N LEU A 80 -9.30 -1.24 8.85
CA LEU A 80 -9.37 -2.23 7.78
C LEU A 80 -9.79 -1.51 6.49
N VAL A 81 -8.98 -1.64 5.44
CA VAL A 81 -9.17 -0.98 4.15
C VAL A 81 -9.43 -2.03 3.08
N ASP A 82 -10.50 -1.82 2.30
CA ASP A 82 -10.78 -2.61 1.11
C ASP A 82 -9.69 -2.36 0.06
N TRP A 83 -9.04 -3.42 -0.37
CA TRP A 83 -7.90 -3.36 -1.26
C TRP A 83 -8.20 -4.02 -2.61
N PRO A 84 -7.66 -3.50 -3.73
CA PRO A 84 -7.89 -4.09 -5.03
C PRO A 84 -7.62 -5.61 -5.09
N GLY A 85 -8.47 -6.32 -5.83
CA GLY A 85 -8.39 -7.77 -5.98
C GLY A 85 -9.12 -8.56 -4.90
N ASN A 86 -10.18 -8.00 -4.30
CA ASN A 86 -10.94 -8.60 -3.18
C ASN A 86 -10.06 -8.94 -1.98
N ARG A 87 -9.10 -8.06 -1.70
CA ARG A 87 -8.20 -8.18 -0.55
C ARG A 87 -8.61 -7.15 0.50
N SER A 88 -8.10 -7.33 1.71
CA SER A 88 -8.21 -6.32 2.76
C SER A 88 -6.86 -6.17 3.43
N VAL A 89 -6.51 -4.93 3.75
CA VAL A 89 -5.26 -4.60 4.44
C VAL A 89 -5.58 -3.83 5.70
N PHE A 90 -4.67 -3.90 6.66
CA PHE A 90 -4.67 -3.03 7.82
C PHE A 90 -3.85 -1.79 7.53
N LYS A 91 -4.34 -0.64 8.00
CA LYS A 91 -3.66 0.65 7.87
C LYS A 91 -3.60 1.33 9.23
N SER A 92 -2.40 1.76 9.61
CA SER A 92 -2.15 2.48 10.85
C SER A 92 -1.27 3.68 10.58
N ASP A 93 -1.53 4.78 11.27
CA ASP A 93 -0.63 5.93 11.31
C ASP A 93 0.31 5.71 12.52
N LEU A 94 1.58 5.45 12.24
CA LEU A 94 2.58 5.06 13.24
C LEU A 94 3.71 6.07 13.33
N ALA A 95 4.04 6.47 14.56
CA ALA A 95 5.15 7.36 14.86
C ALA A 95 6.43 6.57 15.20
N PHE A 96 7.53 6.91 14.54
CA PHE A 96 8.85 6.33 14.82
C PHE A 96 9.80 7.39 15.38
N ASP A 97 10.36 7.11 16.56
CA ASP A 97 11.26 8.03 17.28
C ASP A 97 12.74 7.81 16.97
N SER A 98 13.07 6.72 16.27
CA SER A 98 14.44 6.33 16.00
C SER A 98 14.53 5.43 14.76
N THR A 99 15.65 5.58 14.06
CA THR A 99 15.98 4.79 12.87
C THR A 99 16.33 3.34 13.23
N GLY A 100 16.39 2.51 12.20
CA GLY A 100 16.75 1.09 12.29
C GLY A 100 15.55 0.17 12.06
N TYR A 101 15.70 -1.09 12.45
CA TYR A 101 14.68 -2.11 12.20
C TYR A 101 13.67 -2.21 13.33
N TRP A 102 12.40 -2.14 12.93
CA TRP A 102 11.22 -2.33 13.76
C TRP A 102 10.45 -3.55 13.26
N GLU A 103 9.58 -4.09 14.09
CA GLU A 103 8.69 -5.20 13.77
C GLU A 103 7.25 -4.84 14.13
N ILE A 104 6.33 -5.08 13.20
CA ILE A 104 4.92 -5.24 13.50
C ILE A 104 4.69 -6.72 13.82
N ILE A 105 4.15 -6.98 15.01
CA ILE A 105 3.79 -8.31 15.48
C ILE A 105 2.28 -8.44 15.35
N GLY A 106 1.82 -9.38 14.53
CA GLY A 106 0.42 -9.76 14.39
C GLY A 106 0.10 -10.96 15.26
N GLU A 107 -0.92 -10.85 16.10
CA GLU A 107 -1.43 -11.93 16.97
C GLU A 107 -2.82 -12.34 16.51
N TYR A 108 -2.96 -13.62 16.13
CA TYR A 108 -4.23 -14.18 15.67
C TYR A 108 -4.43 -15.57 16.27
N LYS A 109 -5.53 -15.75 17.00
CA LYS A 109 -5.82 -16.97 17.79
C LYS A 109 -4.66 -17.32 18.72
N LYS A 110 -3.94 -18.41 18.45
CA LYS A 110 -2.78 -18.89 19.24
C LYS A 110 -1.45 -18.73 18.50
N SER A 111 -1.47 -17.98 17.39
CA SER A 111 -0.32 -17.78 16.52
C SER A 111 0.12 -16.33 16.54
N ASN A 112 1.42 -16.14 16.38
CA ASN A 112 2.01 -14.83 16.11
C ASN A 112 2.79 -14.87 14.79
N THR A 113 2.94 -13.70 14.19
CA THR A 113 3.76 -13.49 13.00
C THR A 113 4.33 -12.08 13.03
N LYS A 114 5.34 -11.83 12.21
CA LYS A 114 6.09 -10.58 12.24
C LYS A 114 6.34 -10.09 10.82
N GLY A 115 6.21 -8.78 10.63
CA GLY A 115 6.72 -8.08 9.45
C GLY A 115 7.73 -7.05 9.90
N VAL A 116 8.84 -6.95 9.16
CA VAL A 116 9.93 -6.01 9.45
C VAL A 116 9.66 -4.68 8.77
N ILE A 117 9.98 -3.60 9.47
CA ILE A 117 9.98 -2.23 8.99
C ILE A 117 11.40 -1.69 9.10
N GLU A 118 11.92 -1.12 8.03
CA GLU A 118 13.15 -0.32 8.07
C GLU A 118 12.78 1.16 8.20
N VAL A 119 13.11 1.78 9.33
CA VAL A 119 12.93 3.23 9.54
C VAL A 119 14.22 3.94 9.17
N LYS A 120 14.13 4.80 8.16
CA LYS A 120 15.25 5.59 7.64
C LYS A 120 15.25 7.00 8.22
N GLU A 121 16.42 7.64 8.21
CA GLU A 121 16.51 9.06 8.59
C GLU A 121 15.95 9.97 7.50
N ILE A 122 16.21 9.61 6.24
CA ILE A 122 15.85 10.38 5.06
C ILE A 122 15.02 9.48 4.15
N SER A 123 13.93 10.02 3.62
CA SER A 123 13.09 9.31 2.66
C SER A 123 13.78 9.18 1.31
N SER A 124 13.52 8.08 0.59
CA SER A 124 13.94 7.97 -0.81
C SER A 124 13.12 8.84 -1.75
N THR A 125 11.94 9.27 -1.33
CA THR A 125 11.01 10.08 -2.12
C THR A 125 10.63 11.35 -1.34
N LEU A 126 9.65 12.12 -1.82
CA LEU A 126 9.17 13.30 -1.09
C LEU A 126 8.54 12.93 0.24
N ASN A 127 8.90 13.67 1.28
CA ASN A 127 8.31 13.52 2.61
C ASN A 127 7.24 14.58 2.92
N THR A 128 6.37 14.28 3.89
CA THR A 128 5.40 15.26 4.40
C THR A 128 6.12 16.50 4.94
N GLY A 129 5.60 17.68 4.63
CA GLY A 129 6.17 18.98 4.96
C GLY A 129 7.25 19.47 3.99
N GLU A 130 7.71 18.64 3.04
CA GLU A 130 8.67 19.08 2.03
C GLU A 130 8.01 19.93 0.94
N LYS A 131 8.77 20.91 0.43
CA LYS A 131 8.33 21.70 -0.71
C LYS A 131 8.63 20.97 -2.00
N VAL A 132 7.61 20.78 -2.82
CA VAL A 132 7.73 20.15 -4.13
C VAL A 132 8.53 21.03 -5.07
N SER A 133 9.51 20.43 -5.75
CA SER A 133 10.29 21.13 -6.76
C SER A 133 9.46 21.41 -8.01
N SER A 134 9.53 22.64 -8.52
CA SER A 134 8.88 23.02 -9.77
C SER A 134 9.62 22.43 -10.96
N ILE A 135 9.20 21.25 -11.39
CA ILE A 135 9.77 20.54 -12.55
C ILE A 135 8.70 20.27 -13.61
N LYS A 136 9.14 20.01 -14.84
CA LYS A 136 8.23 19.55 -15.89
C LYS A 136 7.87 18.09 -15.69
N THR A 137 6.60 17.78 -15.87
CA THR A 137 6.10 16.41 -16.04
C THR A 137 5.47 16.27 -17.44
N PRO A 138 5.42 15.05 -18.01
CA PRO A 138 4.75 14.83 -19.29
C PRO A 138 3.28 15.29 -19.27
N SER A 139 2.84 15.99 -20.31
CA SER A 139 1.47 16.53 -20.38
C SER A 139 0.96 16.63 -21.83
N LEU A 140 -0.31 16.98 -21.99
CA LEU A 140 -0.95 17.20 -23.29
C LEU A 140 -0.46 18.47 -24.02
N GLU A 141 0.36 19.30 -23.35
CA GLU A 141 0.96 20.48 -24.01
C GLU A 141 2.01 20.09 -25.06
N ASN A 142 2.70 18.96 -24.85
CA ASN A 142 3.81 18.54 -25.70
C ASN A 142 3.71 17.10 -26.23
N LYS A 143 2.78 16.28 -25.73
CA LYS A 143 2.60 14.89 -26.15
C LYS A 143 1.12 14.56 -26.41
N LYS A 144 0.86 13.50 -27.17
CA LYS A 144 -0.50 12.97 -27.34
C LYS A 144 -0.83 12.05 -26.18
N ILE A 145 -2.11 11.89 -25.85
CA ILE A 145 -2.53 11.01 -24.74
C ILE A 145 -1.99 9.58 -24.86
N ILE A 146 -1.95 9.05 -26.09
CA ILE A 146 -1.43 7.71 -26.37
C ILE A 146 0.08 7.57 -26.07
N ASP A 147 0.81 8.67 -25.91
CA ASP A 147 2.23 8.73 -25.55
C ASP A 147 2.42 9.09 -24.06
N LEU A 148 1.35 9.25 -23.30
CA LEU A 148 1.34 9.70 -21.90
C LEU A 148 0.79 8.67 -20.93
N SER A 149 0.02 7.69 -21.41
CA SER A 149 -0.64 6.73 -20.53
C SER A 149 -0.78 5.35 -21.17
N THR A 150 -0.64 4.34 -20.31
CA THR A 150 -0.95 2.93 -20.54
C THR A 150 -2.38 2.57 -20.12
N ASP A 151 -3.10 3.51 -19.50
CA ASP A 151 -4.50 3.34 -19.15
C ASP A 151 -5.37 3.18 -20.41
N ILE A 152 -6.36 2.28 -20.34
CA ILE A 152 -7.23 1.94 -21.47
C ILE A 152 -8.25 3.07 -21.72
N GLU A 153 -8.68 3.74 -20.66
CA GLU A 153 -9.66 4.84 -20.71
C GLU A 153 -9.13 6.07 -19.98
N PRO A 154 -8.09 6.74 -20.53
CA PRO A 154 -7.44 7.85 -19.84
C PRO A 154 -8.36 9.06 -19.74
N ASP A 155 -8.45 9.63 -18.54
CA ASP A 155 -9.07 10.93 -18.33
C ASP A 155 -8.07 12.03 -18.70
N LEU A 156 -8.36 12.77 -19.78
CA LEU A 156 -7.49 13.83 -20.30
C LEU A 156 -7.19 14.93 -19.27
N ASN A 157 -8.08 15.13 -18.29
CA ASN A 157 -7.85 16.15 -17.25
C ASN A 157 -6.64 15.84 -16.37
N LEU A 158 -6.28 14.56 -16.20
CA LEU A 158 -5.12 14.13 -15.42
C LEU A 158 -3.77 14.44 -16.12
N TYR A 159 -3.82 14.86 -17.39
CA TYR A 159 -2.64 15.17 -18.21
C TYR A 159 -2.68 16.60 -18.76
N SER A 160 -3.61 17.42 -18.27
CA SER A 160 -3.86 18.77 -18.77
C SER A 160 -2.75 19.76 -18.41
N HIS A 161 -2.00 19.49 -17.35
CA HIS A 161 -0.95 20.36 -16.83
C HIS A 161 0.30 19.56 -16.48
N SER A 162 1.47 20.13 -16.77
CA SER A 162 2.72 19.71 -16.13
C SER A 162 2.79 20.26 -14.70
N LEU A 163 3.59 19.62 -13.85
CA LEU A 163 3.67 19.97 -12.42
C LEU A 163 4.11 21.42 -12.16
N ASP A 164 5.11 21.92 -12.88
CA ASP A 164 5.55 23.32 -12.83
C ASP A 164 4.39 24.30 -13.07
N ILE A 165 3.57 24.04 -14.07
CA ILE A 165 2.39 24.87 -14.38
C ILE A 165 1.30 24.70 -13.31
N ALA A 166 1.09 23.49 -12.80
CA ALA A 166 0.08 23.22 -11.78
C ALA A 166 0.39 23.95 -10.46
N LEU A 167 1.66 23.99 -10.05
CA LEU A 167 2.11 24.70 -8.85
C LEU A 167 1.83 26.21 -8.92
N GLU A 168 1.88 26.81 -10.11
CA GLU A 168 1.55 28.23 -10.31
C GLU A 168 0.05 28.54 -10.13
N LYS A 169 -0.83 27.54 -10.25
CA LYS A 169 -2.29 27.72 -10.13
C LYS A 169 -2.74 27.98 -8.69
N LYS A 170 -1.90 27.67 -7.69
CA LYS A 170 -2.25 27.78 -6.26
C LYS A 170 -3.55 27.06 -5.90
N LEU A 171 -3.74 25.90 -6.52
CA LEU A 171 -4.75 24.92 -6.15
C LEU A 171 -4.03 23.73 -5.51
N PRO A 172 -4.68 22.98 -4.61
CA PRO A 172 -4.13 21.70 -4.20
C PRO A 172 -3.93 20.79 -5.40
N ILE A 173 -2.91 19.92 -5.30
CA ILE A 173 -2.49 19.02 -6.37
C ILE A 173 -2.43 17.61 -5.81
N ILE A 174 -3.02 16.64 -6.52
CA ILE A 174 -2.67 15.23 -6.37
C ILE A 174 -1.71 14.87 -7.48
N LEU A 175 -0.50 14.45 -7.13
CA LEU A 175 0.51 13.96 -8.07
C LEU A 175 0.65 12.45 -7.89
N SER A 176 0.42 11.68 -8.95
CA SER A 176 0.43 10.23 -8.93
C SER A 176 1.43 9.66 -9.92
N PHE A 177 2.23 8.70 -9.47
CA PHE A 177 3.20 7.96 -10.26
C PHE A 177 2.79 6.49 -10.31
N SER A 178 2.41 6.00 -11.48
CA SER A 178 1.99 4.61 -11.64
C SER A 178 1.93 4.19 -13.11
N THR A 179 1.91 2.89 -13.38
CA THR A 179 1.82 2.31 -14.72
C THR A 179 0.57 1.44 -14.87
N PRO A 180 -0.64 2.02 -15.06
CA PRO A 180 -1.91 1.31 -15.07
C PRO A 180 -1.96 0.03 -15.91
N GLY A 181 -1.32 0.04 -17.09
CA GLY A 181 -1.35 -1.08 -18.04
C GLY A 181 -0.22 -2.11 -17.88
N LEU A 182 0.79 -1.87 -17.04
CA LEU A 182 1.97 -2.77 -16.89
C LEU A 182 2.29 -3.17 -15.45
N CYS A 183 1.71 -2.47 -14.47
CA CYS A 183 2.02 -2.63 -13.06
C CYS A 183 1.75 -4.04 -12.55
N VAL A 184 2.81 -4.73 -12.11
CA VAL A 184 2.82 -6.16 -11.73
C VAL A 184 1.83 -6.46 -10.59
N THR A 185 1.67 -5.53 -9.66
CA THR A 185 0.77 -5.69 -8.51
C THR A 185 -0.71 -5.59 -8.88
N ALA A 186 -1.02 -5.11 -10.10
CA ALA A 186 -2.36 -4.78 -10.59
C ALA A 186 -3.11 -3.75 -9.72
N ILE A 187 -2.39 -2.97 -8.89
CA ILE A 187 -2.97 -1.94 -8.02
C ILE A 187 -3.05 -0.58 -8.73
N CYS A 188 -2.15 -0.33 -9.70
CA CYS A 188 -2.01 0.97 -10.34
C CYS A 188 -3.28 1.43 -11.10
N ALA A 189 -3.94 0.54 -11.86
CA ALA A 189 -5.18 0.89 -12.56
C ALA A 189 -6.35 1.18 -11.59
N PRO A 190 -6.63 0.34 -10.56
CA PRO A 190 -7.58 0.69 -9.50
C PRO A 190 -7.28 2.02 -8.81
N GLN A 191 -6.02 2.29 -8.51
CA GLN A 191 -5.60 3.56 -7.93
C GLN A 191 -5.94 4.74 -8.86
N LEU A 192 -5.60 4.64 -10.15
CA LEU A 192 -5.91 5.69 -11.11
C LEU A 192 -7.43 5.92 -11.23
N ASN A 193 -8.25 4.88 -11.13
CA ASN A 193 -9.71 5.02 -11.14
C ASN A 193 -10.24 5.81 -9.94
N VAL A 194 -9.69 5.61 -8.74
CA VAL A 194 -10.02 6.44 -7.57
C VAL A 194 -9.66 7.91 -7.85
N LEU A 195 -8.51 8.16 -8.48
CA LEU A 195 -8.08 9.52 -8.83
C LEU A 195 -8.96 10.20 -9.88
N LYS A 196 -9.46 9.45 -10.87
CA LYS A 196 -10.47 9.93 -11.82
C LYS A 196 -11.77 10.32 -11.11
N GLU A 197 -12.22 9.50 -10.16
CA GLU A 197 -13.41 9.80 -9.35
C GLU A 197 -13.21 11.08 -8.52
N ILE A 198 -12.06 11.21 -7.84
CA ILE A 198 -11.69 12.42 -7.11
C ILE A 198 -11.68 13.64 -8.05
N ARG A 199 -11.04 13.54 -9.23
CA ARG A 199 -11.01 14.65 -10.21
C ARG A 199 -12.40 15.06 -10.68
N SER A 200 -13.29 14.09 -10.90
CA SER A 200 -14.67 14.31 -11.31
C SER A 200 -15.49 15.04 -10.23
N ASN A 201 -15.28 14.67 -8.95
CA ASN A 201 -16.01 15.24 -7.82
C ASN A 201 -15.50 16.63 -7.39
N TYR A 202 -14.19 16.88 -7.46
CA TYR A 202 -13.59 18.16 -7.04
C TYR A 202 -13.45 19.19 -8.17
N GLN A 203 -13.47 18.73 -9.43
CA GLN A 203 -13.44 19.59 -10.60
C GLN A 203 -12.30 20.62 -10.57
N ASP A 204 -12.61 21.90 -10.71
CA ASP A 204 -11.64 22.99 -10.78
C ASP A 204 -11.09 23.40 -9.39
N LYS A 205 -11.50 22.73 -8.31
CA LYS A 205 -10.96 22.96 -6.96
C LYS A 205 -9.64 22.23 -6.71
N LEU A 206 -9.25 21.31 -7.59
CA LEU A 206 -8.09 20.42 -7.43
C LEU A 206 -7.47 20.12 -8.79
N ILE A 207 -6.15 20.04 -8.85
CA ILE A 207 -5.44 19.51 -10.02
C ILE A 207 -5.02 18.08 -9.69
N VAL A 208 -5.27 17.15 -10.60
CA VAL A 208 -4.74 15.78 -10.51
C VAL A 208 -3.78 15.60 -11.67
N ILE A 209 -2.58 15.10 -11.40
CA ILE A 209 -1.55 14.81 -12.39
C ILE A 209 -1.21 13.33 -12.28
N HIS A 210 -1.31 12.60 -13.39
CA HIS A 210 -0.75 11.25 -13.51
C HIS A 210 0.52 11.27 -14.34
N VAL A 211 1.53 10.55 -13.87
CA VAL A 211 2.80 10.35 -14.54
C VAL A 211 3.06 8.84 -14.63
N GLU A 212 3.22 8.36 -15.86
CA GLU A 212 3.71 7.01 -16.13
C GLU A 212 5.10 6.80 -15.52
N ILE A 213 5.39 5.60 -15.00
CA ILE A 213 6.74 5.32 -14.48
C ILE A 213 7.76 5.29 -15.63
N TRP A 214 7.39 4.65 -16.74
CA TRP A 214 8.28 4.43 -17.87
C TRP A 214 8.04 5.45 -18.98
N GLU A 215 9.10 6.04 -19.51
CA GLU A 215 9.01 6.91 -20.69
C GLU A 215 8.74 6.09 -21.96
N ASN A 216 9.35 4.90 -22.06
CA ASN A 216 9.24 3.99 -23.20
C ASN A 216 8.26 2.83 -22.96
N PHE A 217 7.17 3.05 -22.22
CA PHE A 217 6.19 2.01 -21.90
C PHE A 217 5.66 1.24 -23.13
N LYS A 218 5.62 1.87 -24.31
CA LYS A 218 5.23 1.21 -25.57
C LYS A 218 6.21 0.13 -26.00
N GLU A 219 7.50 0.37 -25.83
CA GLU A 219 8.53 -0.61 -26.12
C GLU A 219 8.37 -1.80 -25.18
N ILE A 220 8.21 -1.53 -23.87
CA ILE A 220 7.96 -2.55 -22.85
C ILE A 220 6.71 -3.37 -23.19
N MET A 221 5.59 -2.75 -23.55
CA MET A 221 4.36 -3.47 -23.95
C MET A 221 4.56 -4.32 -25.21
N ASN A 222 5.36 -3.84 -26.17
CA ASN A 222 5.60 -4.56 -27.42
C ASN A 222 6.54 -5.76 -27.24
N THR A 223 7.56 -5.63 -26.39
CA THR A 223 8.58 -6.68 -26.16
C THR A 223 8.20 -7.62 -25.01
N GLY A 224 7.42 -7.13 -24.04
CA GLY A 224 7.18 -7.80 -22.76
C GLY A 224 8.39 -7.75 -21.81
N ASP A 225 9.40 -6.94 -22.11
CA ASP A 225 10.66 -6.90 -21.38
C ASP A 225 10.80 -5.61 -20.57
N PHE A 226 10.78 -5.71 -19.24
CA PHE A 226 10.98 -4.56 -18.36
C PHE A 226 12.45 -4.12 -18.28
N SER A 227 13.42 -4.95 -18.70
CA SER A 227 14.85 -4.62 -18.63
C SER A 227 15.27 -3.53 -19.63
N VAL A 228 14.47 -3.29 -20.67
CA VAL A 228 14.65 -2.16 -21.60
C VAL A 228 14.01 -0.87 -21.10
N GLY A 229 13.35 -0.90 -19.94
CA GLY A 229 12.62 0.25 -19.40
C GLY A 229 13.53 1.44 -19.09
N ASN A 230 13.12 2.61 -19.58
CA ASN A 230 13.67 3.90 -19.21
C ASN A 230 12.64 4.67 -18.37
N LEU A 231 13.04 5.11 -17.18
CA LEU A 231 12.16 5.88 -16.30
C LEU A 231 11.94 7.28 -16.87
N ASN A 232 10.74 7.83 -16.69
CA ASN A 232 10.52 9.27 -16.92
C ASN A 232 11.45 10.10 -16.02
N GLU A 233 11.97 11.21 -16.53
CA GLU A 233 12.89 12.09 -15.77
C GLU A 233 12.29 12.54 -14.43
N SER A 234 10.99 12.88 -14.42
CA SER A 234 10.27 13.25 -13.20
C SER A 234 10.21 12.12 -12.17
N VAL A 235 10.16 10.86 -12.59
CA VAL A 235 10.17 9.69 -11.68
C VAL A 235 11.54 9.57 -11.01
N GLN A 236 12.62 9.77 -11.76
CA GLN A 236 13.98 9.77 -11.24
C GLN A 236 14.22 10.93 -10.27
N LEU A 237 13.77 12.15 -10.61
CA LEU A 237 13.93 13.35 -9.78
C LEU A 237 13.18 13.23 -8.45
N PHE A 238 12.06 12.51 -8.41
CA PHE A 238 11.27 12.25 -7.21
C PHE A 238 11.75 11.01 -6.44
N GLY A 239 12.78 10.31 -6.93
CA GLY A 239 13.34 9.12 -6.28
C GLY A 239 12.37 7.93 -6.20
N ILE A 240 11.37 7.87 -7.08
CA ILE A 240 10.33 6.83 -7.05
C ILE A 240 10.93 5.48 -7.46
N THR A 241 10.91 4.51 -6.54
CA THR A 241 11.46 3.15 -6.76
C THR A 241 10.41 2.05 -6.75
N SER A 242 9.15 2.37 -6.48
CA SER A 242 8.02 1.44 -6.42
C SER A 242 6.76 2.10 -7.00
N GLU A 243 5.70 1.33 -7.21
CA GLU A 243 4.42 1.87 -7.69
C GLU A 243 3.21 1.13 -7.11
N PRO A 244 2.05 1.81 -6.98
CA PRO A 244 1.85 3.24 -7.23
C PRO A 244 2.32 4.13 -6.07
N TRP A 245 2.64 5.38 -6.40
CA TRP A 245 2.78 6.47 -5.42
C TRP A 245 1.73 7.55 -5.69
N THR A 246 1.21 8.15 -4.62
CA THR A 246 0.35 9.33 -4.71
C THR A 246 0.80 10.33 -3.66
N PHE A 247 0.91 11.61 -4.04
CA PHE A 247 1.24 12.72 -3.16
C PHE A 247 0.10 13.71 -3.16
N LEU A 248 -0.30 14.16 -1.98
CA LEU A 248 -1.23 15.26 -1.78
C LEU A 248 -0.41 16.51 -1.45
N ILE A 249 -0.58 17.56 -2.25
CA ILE A 249 0.21 18.78 -2.18
C ILE A 249 -0.75 19.96 -1.96
N ASP A 250 -0.43 20.84 -1.01
CA ASP A 250 -1.23 22.03 -0.73
C ASP A 250 -1.11 23.11 -1.82
N ASN A 251 -1.87 24.19 -1.67
CA ASN A 251 -1.85 25.33 -2.59
C ASN A 251 -0.56 26.18 -2.53
N ASN A 252 0.34 25.91 -1.58
CA ASN A 252 1.65 26.55 -1.46
C ASN A 252 2.79 25.66 -2.00
N GLY A 253 2.47 24.44 -2.45
CA GLY A 253 3.41 23.48 -3.00
C GLY A 253 4.12 22.62 -1.95
N PHE A 254 3.58 22.48 -0.74
CA PHE A 254 4.08 21.58 0.29
C PHE A 254 3.34 20.25 0.28
N VAL A 255 4.05 19.15 0.51
CA VAL A 255 3.46 17.81 0.63
C VAL A 255 2.73 17.70 1.96
N GLU A 256 1.42 17.51 1.88
CA GLU A 256 0.54 17.34 3.04
C GLU A 256 0.42 15.87 3.43
N ASN A 257 0.37 14.99 2.44
CA ASN A 257 0.42 13.56 2.67
C ASN A 257 1.01 12.81 1.47
N ARG A 258 1.42 11.57 1.71
CA ARG A 258 2.06 10.69 0.75
C ARG A 258 1.57 9.26 0.96
N TYR A 259 1.35 8.55 -0.14
CA TYR A 259 0.75 7.22 -0.14
C TYR A 259 1.58 6.29 -1.02
N GLN A 260 2.25 5.33 -0.39
CA GLN A 260 2.81 4.17 -1.09
C GLN A 260 1.72 3.10 -1.21
N GLY A 261 1.50 2.61 -2.43
CA GLY A 261 0.43 1.66 -2.71
C GLY A 261 -0.94 2.33 -2.87
N PHE A 262 -2.01 1.54 -2.72
CA PHE A 262 -3.38 2.02 -2.88
C PHE A 262 -3.79 2.96 -1.73
N VAL A 263 -4.52 4.01 -2.09
CA VAL A 263 -5.23 4.88 -1.16
C VAL A 263 -6.66 4.99 -1.64
N ASP A 264 -7.61 4.67 -0.76
CA ASP A 264 -9.01 4.65 -1.13
C ASP A 264 -9.60 6.08 -1.23
N TYR A 265 -10.79 6.18 -1.81
CA TYR A 265 -11.48 7.45 -1.98
C TYR A 265 -11.77 8.14 -0.63
N LYS A 266 -12.10 7.38 0.41
CA LYS A 266 -12.49 7.91 1.72
C LYS A 266 -11.31 8.56 2.43
N GLU A 267 -10.15 7.92 2.36
CA GLU A 267 -8.89 8.40 2.91
C GLU A 267 -8.43 9.66 2.17
N LEU A 268 -8.37 9.65 0.84
CA LEU A 268 -8.05 10.84 0.05
C LEU A 268 -9.02 11.99 0.33
N LYS A 269 -10.32 11.71 0.41
CA LYS A 269 -11.34 12.74 0.72
C LYS A 269 -11.14 13.34 2.11
N LYS A 270 -10.82 12.52 3.11
CA LYS A 270 -10.55 12.96 4.49
C LYS A 270 -9.33 13.88 4.54
N ASP A 271 -8.28 13.58 3.78
CA ASP A 271 -7.07 14.40 3.78
C ASP A 271 -7.25 15.68 2.94
N LEU A 272 -7.95 15.59 1.80
CA LEU A 272 -8.33 16.77 1.02
C LEU A 272 -9.14 17.79 1.83
N SER A 273 -10.04 17.35 2.72
CA SER A 273 -10.82 18.28 3.54
C SER A 273 -10.00 19.02 4.60
N LYS A 274 -8.76 18.60 4.88
CA LYS A 274 -7.85 19.30 5.79
C LYS A 274 -7.17 20.48 5.11
N ILE A 275 -6.98 20.41 3.78
CA ILE A 275 -6.17 21.37 3.01
C ILE A 275 -7.04 22.28 2.13
N ASN A 276 -8.26 21.84 1.81
CA ASN A 276 -9.24 22.66 1.10
C ASN A 276 -9.94 23.61 2.06
N VAL A 277 -9.58 24.90 1.97
CA VAL A 277 -10.21 26.01 2.73
C VAL A 277 -11.67 26.24 2.33
N TYR A 278 -12.14 25.66 1.22
CA TYR A 278 -13.46 25.98 0.64
C TYR A 278 -14.64 25.16 1.20
N ASP A 279 -14.40 24.17 2.06
CA ASP A 279 -15.44 23.36 2.70
C ASP A 279 -15.48 23.53 4.24
N GLN A 280 -14.87 24.60 4.78
CA GLN A 280 -15.06 25.07 6.18
C GLN A 280 -15.98 26.29 6.24
#